data_AF-A0A7X9EG69-F1
#
_entry.id   AF-A0A7X9EG69-F1
#
_cell.length_a   1.000
_cell.length_b   1.000
_cell.length_c   1.000
_cell.angle_alpha   90.00
_cell.angle_beta   90.00
_cell.angle_gamma   90.00
#
_symmetry.space_group_name_H-M   'P 1'
#
loop_
_entity.id
_entity.type
_entity.pdbx_description
1 polymer ?
#
loop_
_entity_poly.entity_id
_entity_poly.type
_entity_poly.pdbx_seq_one_letter_code
_entity_poly.pdbx_strand_id
1 'polypeptide(L)' 'LDLNERIELYRKAEDIIVEDAPMLFLYHERAVIPHSKDIMGLKLFLVPPTVRTEYVWIAG' A
#
# COMPACT_ATOMS: atom_id res chain seq x y z
N LEU A 1 -14.03 -15.26 -14.06
CA LEU A 1 -14.43 -13.85 -14.10
C LEU A 1 -13.37 -13.11 -14.89
N ASP A 2 -13.80 -12.39 -15.93
CA ASP A 2 -12.94 -11.44 -16.62
C ASP A 2 -12.47 -10.33 -15.63
N LEU A 3 -11.36 -9.65 -15.95
CA LEU A 3 -10.86 -8.54 -15.14
C LEU A 3 -11.92 -7.44 -14.99
N ASN A 4 -12.63 -7.09 -16.06
CA ASN A 4 -13.64 -6.03 -16.02
C ASN A 4 -14.84 -6.45 -15.18
N GLU A 5 -15.29 -7.69 -15.37
CA GLU A 5 -16.40 -8.26 -14.59
C GLU A 5 -16.07 -8.27 -13.09
N ARG A 6 -14.82 -8.61 -12.73
CA ARG A 6 -14.35 -8.56 -11.34
C ARG A 6 -14.31 -7.12 -10.80
N ILE A 7 -13.87 -6.16 -11.59
CA ILE A 7 -13.85 -4.74 -11.20
C ILE A 7 -15.27 -4.24 -10.92
N GLU A 8 -16.23 -4.58 -11.78
CA GLU A 8 -17.63 -4.18 -11.59
C GLU A 8 -18.25 -4.77 -10.33
N LEU A 9 -17.93 -6.02 -10.01
CA LEU A 9 -18.37 -6.64 -8.75
C LEU A 9 -17.76 -5.93 -7.52
N TYR A 10 -16.49 -5.54 -7.59
CA TYR A 10 -15.85 -4.80 -6.49
C TYR A 10 -16.46 -3.41 -6.30
N ARG A 11 -16.75 -2.67 -7.38
CA ARG A 11 -17.41 -1.36 -7.29
C ARG A 11 -18.75 -1.44 -6.54
N LYS A 12 -19.58 -2.43 -6.89
CA LYS A 12 -20.86 -2.66 -6.20
C LYS A 12 -20.70 -2.98 -4.72
N ALA A 13 -19.65 -3.70 -4.35
CA ALA A 13 -19.35 -4.00 -2.95
C ALA A 13 -18.83 -2.77 -2.20
N GLU A 14 -18.01 -1.93 -2.85
CA GLU A 14 -17.55 -0.65 -2.29
C GLU A 14 -18.74 0.29 -2.00
N ASP A 15 -19.72 0.38 -2.90
CA ASP A 15 -20.91 1.21 -2.70
C ASP A 15 -21.65 0.84 -1.40
N ILE A 16 -21.86 -0.46 -1.14
CA ILE A 16 -22.49 -0.96 0.09
C ILE A 16 -21.68 -0.55 1.33
N ILE A 17 -20.36 -0.66 1.27
CA ILE A 17 -19.48 -0.32 2.40
C ILE A 17 -19.53 1.18 2.69
N VAL A 18 -19.60 2.03 1.67
CA VAL A 18 -19.70 3.48 1.85
C VAL A 18 -21.06 3.88 2.40
N GLU A 19 -22.14 3.26 1.92
CA GLU A 19 -23.52 3.53 2.38
C GLU A 19 -23.75 3.07 3.82
N ASP A 20 -23.38 1.84 4.16
CA ASP A 20 -23.56 1.28 5.51
C ASP A 20 -22.56 1.86 6.53
N ALA A 21 -21.47 2.47 6.04
CA ALA A 21 -20.40 3.10 6.81
C ALA A 21 -19.98 2.31 8.07
N PRO A 22 -19.62 1.00 7.97
CA PRO A 22 -19.19 0.21 9.12
C PRO A 22 -17.90 0.75 9.76
N MET A 23 -17.18 1.61 9.04
CA MET A 23 -16.00 2.32 9.51
C MET A 23 -15.89 3.69 8.84
N LEU A 24 -15.31 4.66 9.57
CA LEU A 24 -15.02 5.98 9.03
C LEU A 24 -13.65 5.97 8.32
N PHE A 25 -13.66 6.07 7.00
CA PHE A 25 -12.44 6.19 6.20
C PHE A 25 -11.83 7.58 6.39
N LEU A 26 -10.64 7.66 7.00
CA LEU A 26 -9.97 8.93 7.28
C LEU A 26 -9.01 9.35 6.17
N TYR A 27 -8.04 8.48 5.85
CA TYR A 27 -7.03 8.72 4.82
C TYR A 27 -6.29 7.42 4.48
N HIS A 28 -5.56 7.42 3.36
CA HIS A 28 -4.57 6.41 3.05
C HIS A 28 -3.19 6.85 3.56
N GLU A 29 -2.56 6.03 4.39
CA GLU A 29 -1.24 6.32 4.93
C GLU A 29 -0.19 6.40 3.82
N ARG A 30 0.68 7.41 3.88
CA ARG A 30 1.86 7.52 3.03
C ARG A 30 3.10 7.27 3.87
N ALA A 31 3.84 6.23 3.53
CA ALA A 31 5.08 5.93 4.22
C ALA A 31 6.19 6.92 3.83
N VAL A 32 6.85 7.49 4.82
CA VAL A 32 8.06 8.32 4.67
C VAL A 32 9.14 7.70 5.54
N ILE A 33 10.25 7.27 4.92
CA ILE A 33 11.33 6.57 5.60
C ILE A 33 12.60 7.45 5.55
N PRO A 34 12.94 8.16 6.64
CA PRO A 34 14.23 8.84 6.71
C PRO A 34 15.36 7.81 6.77
N HIS A 35 16.44 8.05 6.02
CA HIS A 35 17.60 7.18 5.99
C HIS A 35 18.89 7.99 5.83
N SER A 36 20.02 7.38 6.23
CA SER A 36 21.34 7.96 6.00
C SER A 36 21.75 7.86 4.53
N LYS A 37 22.67 8.74 4.09
CA LYS A 37 23.10 8.84 2.68
C LYS A 37 23.90 7.63 2.19
N ASP A 38 24.48 6.87 3.11
CA ASP A 38 25.22 5.64 2.86
C ASP A 38 24.32 4.40 2.68
N ILE A 39 23.01 4.53 2.95
CA ILE A 39 22.05 3.45 2.73
C ILE A 39 21.73 3.33 1.24
N MET A 40 21.96 2.14 0.70
CA MET A 40 21.72 1.77 -0.69
C MET A 40 20.65 0.67 -0.79
N GLY A 41 19.99 0.59 -1.94
CA GLY A 41 18.99 -0.45 -2.22
C GLY A 41 17.61 -0.25 -1.55
N LEU A 42 17.42 0.85 -0.83
CA LEU A 42 16.14 1.19 -0.21
C LEU A 42 15.03 1.33 -1.26
N LYS A 43 13.96 0.54 -1.10
CA LYS A 43 12.74 0.59 -1.91
C LYS A 43 11.52 0.55 -1.01
N LEU A 44 10.50 1.32 -1.36
CA LEU A 44 9.20 1.31 -0.68
C LEU A 44 8.25 0.35 -1.41
N PHE A 45 7.63 -0.55 -0.66
CA PHE A 45 6.64 -1.49 -1.15
C PHE A 45 5.24 -1.03 -0.73
N LEU A 46 4.26 -1.19 -1.64
CA LEU A 46 2.85 -0.87 -1.37
C LEU A 46 2.19 -1.82 -0.37
N VAL A 47 2.77 -3.00 -0.18
CA VAL A 47 2.27 -4.02 0.75
C VAL A 47 3.29 -4.20 1.86
N PRO A 48 2.85 -4.24 3.14
CA PRO A 48 3.74 -4.51 4.26
C PRO A 48 4.54 -5.81 4.08
N PRO A 49 5.81 -5.84 4.51
CA PRO A 49 6.56 -4.72 5.09
C PRO A 49 6.95 -3.67 4.02
N THR A 50 6.78 -2.39 4.37
CA THR A 50 7.04 -1.26 3.47
C THR A 50 8.51 -1.18 3.06
N VAL A 51 9.44 -1.61 3.92
CA VAL A 51 10.86 -1.74 3.63
C VAL A 51 11.26 -3.19 3.84
N ARG A 52 12.02 -3.72 2.90
CA ARG A 52 12.52 -5.09 2.89
C ARG A 52 14.03 -5.09 3.07
N THR A 53 14.48 -5.49 4.26
CA THR A 53 15.88 -5.38 4.69
C THR A 53 16.83 -6.24 3.87
N GLU A 54 16.32 -7.31 3.24
CA GLU A 54 17.09 -8.17 2.34
C GLU A 54 17.63 -7.45 1.09
N TYR A 55 17.08 -6.28 0.77
CA TYR A 55 17.53 -5.45 -0.36
C TYR A 55 18.35 -4.24 0.06
N VAL A 56 18.61 -4.05 1.36
CA VAL A 56 19.26 -2.84 1.88
C VAL A 56 20.68 -3.15 2.33
N TRP A 57 21.62 -2.27 2.01
CA TRP A 57 23.01 -2.37 2.46
C TRP A 57 23.63 -0.99 2.69
N ILE A 58 24.76 -0.96 3.39
CA ILE A 58 25.55 0.25 3.64
C ILE A 58 26.67 0.31 2.60
N ALA A 59 26.88 1.47 1.97
CA ALA A 59 28.03 1.71 1.11
C ALA A 59 29.31 1.63 1.96
N GLY A 60 30.21 0.71 1.58
CA GLY A 60 31.54 0.57 2.19
C GLY A 60 32.49 1.71 1.81
#